data_AF-A0AAJ2VE45-F1
#
_entry.id   AF-A0AAJ2VE45-F1
#
_cell.length_a   1.000
_cell.length_b   1.000
_cell.length_c   1.000
_cell.angle_alpha   90.00
_cell.angle_beta   90.00
_cell.angle_gamma   90.00
#
_symmetry.space_group_name_H-M   'P 1'
#
loop_
_entity.id
_entity.type
_entity.pdbx_description
1 polymer ?
#
loop_
_entity_poly.entity_id
_entity_poly.type
_entity_poly.pdbx_seq_one_letter_code
_entity_poly.pdbx_strand_id
1 'polypeptide(L)'
;MSLDRYINTERLDIYVQHLKVSSAQVMPAYHWNKALCGAMLPALQCLEVTLRNALDQAIQANPPPAANGLWLTDHNWIFDLPRYMGGRTWPKNNDRYKRPNPKKPVQQSDAQGFLLDQYGHRVLKNKIPVETQVDAAINDIVKMGKQITPNRVISGLTFGFWTQLLTRYYENPKGGHKTLLWPHLTRTVFPHAPSQFERKEICDQFYRIKELRNRLSHHEAIWKFHYDDPQSGKPDYGNPVYGAQASCSLLRKHYDDILDMIGWMSPDRKTTFLSHSANLRFYALCSVDGLYSYIAPEKIRTQIKVSRGGKGIGRLIKVLEKNEFIRIVREGQTILTIGTDNSIAIP
;
A
#
# COMPACT_ATOMS: atom_id res chain seq x y z
N MET A 1 -13.65 30.28 -14.42
CA MET A 1 -13.52 30.10 -12.96
C MET A 1 -12.10 29.62 -12.70
N SER A 2 -11.34 30.25 -11.80
CA SER A 2 -9.94 29.80 -11.56
C SER A 2 -9.93 28.46 -10.82
N LEU A 3 -9.06 27.55 -11.25
CA LEU A 3 -8.88 26.22 -10.66
C LEU A 3 -8.44 26.28 -9.19
N ASP A 4 -7.85 27.40 -8.77
CA ASP A 4 -7.33 27.67 -7.42
C ASP A 4 -8.44 27.65 -6.34
N ARG A 5 -9.71 27.74 -6.75
CA ARG A 5 -10.86 27.59 -5.84
C ARG A 5 -11.07 26.15 -5.37
N TYR A 6 -10.59 25.17 -6.13
CA TYR A 6 -10.84 23.73 -5.89
C TYR A 6 -9.57 22.93 -5.64
N ILE A 7 -8.40 23.49 -5.94
CA ILE A 7 -7.09 22.91 -5.62
C ILE A 7 -6.28 23.96 -4.86
N ASN A 8 -5.89 23.63 -3.63
CA ASN A 8 -5.05 24.51 -2.80
C ASN A 8 -3.74 24.85 -3.55
N THR A 9 -3.40 26.14 -3.61
CA THR A 9 -2.18 26.68 -4.20
C THR A 9 -0.92 25.96 -3.71
N GLU A 10 -0.82 25.63 -2.41
CA GLU A 10 0.33 24.91 -1.85
C GLU A 10 0.52 23.52 -2.50
N ARG A 11 -0.56 22.88 -2.99
CA ARG A 11 -0.48 21.61 -3.72
C ARG A 11 0.00 21.77 -5.16
N LEU A 12 -0.13 22.96 -5.74
CA LEU A 12 0.29 23.27 -7.11
C LEU A 12 1.71 23.87 -7.14
N ASP A 13 2.06 24.67 -6.14
CA ASP A 13 3.36 25.35 -6.04
C ASP A 13 4.53 24.37 -6.00
N ILE A 14 4.33 23.18 -5.43
CA ILE A 14 5.36 22.14 -5.40
C ILE A 14 5.83 21.75 -6.80
N TYR A 15 5.00 21.83 -7.83
CA TYR A 15 5.40 21.50 -9.21
C TYR A 15 6.37 22.56 -9.74
N VAL A 16 6.09 23.85 -9.49
CA VAL A 16 7.00 24.95 -9.86
C VAL A 16 8.29 24.87 -9.06
N GLN A 17 8.19 24.71 -7.74
CA GLN A 17 9.35 24.75 -6.84
C GLN A 17 10.27 23.53 -7.03
N HIS A 18 9.71 22.32 -7.11
CA HIS A 18 10.50 21.09 -7.17
C HIS A 18 10.83 20.65 -8.59
N LEU A 19 9.89 20.73 -9.54
CA LEU A 19 10.13 20.28 -10.92
C LEU A 19 10.60 21.39 -11.86
N LYS A 20 10.54 22.66 -11.42
CA LYS A 20 10.89 23.84 -12.23
C LYS A 20 10.08 23.96 -13.53
N VAL A 21 8.82 23.52 -13.50
CA VAL A 21 7.89 23.70 -14.62
C VAL A 21 7.34 25.13 -14.62
N SER A 22 6.98 25.66 -15.81
CA SER A 22 6.36 26.98 -15.90
C SER A 22 4.92 26.97 -15.37
N SER A 23 4.35 28.14 -15.06
CA SER A 23 2.98 28.24 -14.55
C SER A 23 1.95 27.60 -15.49
N ALA A 24 2.16 27.69 -16.81
CA ALA A 24 1.30 27.05 -17.81
C ALA A 24 1.39 25.51 -17.81
N GLN A 25 2.49 24.95 -17.29
CA GLN A 25 2.77 23.51 -17.26
C GLN A 25 2.36 22.84 -15.94
N VAL A 26 1.97 23.60 -14.92
CA VAL A 26 1.61 23.07 -13.60
C VAL A 26 0.45 22.08 -13.68
N MET A 27 -0.62 22.42 -14.39
CA MET A 27 -1.78 21.52 -14.53
C MET A 27 -1.46 20.24 -15.31
N PRO A 28 -0.79 20.29 -16.48
CA PRO A 28 -0.33 19.07 -17.14
C PRO A 28 0.61 18.22 -16.26
N ALA A 29 1.52 18.83 -15.50
CA ALA A 29 2.38 18.10 -14.55
C ALA A 29 1.57 17.46 -13.40
N TYR A 30 0.52 18.12 -12.92
CA TYR A 30 -0.43 17.56 -11.95
C TYR A 30 -1.15 16.32 -12.51
N HIS A 31 -1.59 16.36 -13.77
CA HIS A 31 -2.19 15.20 -14.43
C HIS A 31 -1.18 14.06 -14.66
N TRP A 32 0.08 14.38 -14.97
CA TRP A 32 1.16 13.40 -14.98
C TRP A 32 1.31 12.69 -13.62
N ASN A 33 1.26 13.42 -12.51
CA ASN A 33 1.27 12.82 -11.17
C ASN A 33 0.05 11.90 -10.94
N LYS A 34 -1.14 12.26 -11.43
CA LYS A 34 -2.32 11.37 -11.34
C LYS A 34 -2.13 10.08 -12.13
N ALA A 35 -1.58 10.18 -13.34
CA ALA A 35 -1.25 9.02 -14.16
C ALA A 35 -0.21 8.12 -13.47
N LEU A 36 0.82 8.72 -12.84
CA LEU A 36 1.81 8.00 -12.03
C LEU A 36 1.16 7.28 -10.84
N CYS A 37 0.28 7.95 -10.10
CA CYS A 37 -0.49 7.33 -9.01
C CYS A 37 -1.29 6.13 -9.52
N GLY A 38 -1.99 6.28 -10.64
CA GLY A 38 -2.72 5.17 -11.27
C GLY A 38 -1.82 3.99 -11.64
N ALA A 39 -0.64 4.26 -12.21
CA ALA A 39 0.33 3.23 -12.60
C ALA A 39 1.04 2.56 -11.42
N MET A 40 1.06 3.18 -10.24
CA MET A 40 1.62 2.62 -9.01
C MET A 40 0.68 1.58 -8.34
N LEU A 41 -0.63 1.77 -8.48
CA LEU A 41 -1.64 0.95 -7.78
C LEU A 41 -1.49 -0.57 -7.98
N PRO A 42 -1.23 -1.10 -9.19
CA PRO A 42 -1.11 -2.54 -9.39
C PRO A 42 -0.04 -3.19 -8.52
N ALA A 43 1.13 -2.55 -8.37
CA ALA A 43 2.22 -3.08 -7.55
C ALA A 43 1.87 -3.05 -6.06
N LEU A 44 1.27 -1.95 -5.57
CA LEU A 44 0.82 -1.83 -4.18
C LEU A 44 -0.26 -2.86 -3.83
N GLN A 45 -1.24 -3.06 -4.71
CA GLN A 45 -2.30 -4.06 -4.53
C GLN A 45 -1.72 -5.48 -4.55
N CYS A 46 -0.77 -5.76 -5.45
CA CYS A 46 -0.08 -7.03 -5.50
C CYS A 46 0.65 -7.30 -4.18
N LEU A 47 1.41 -6.33 -3.67
CA LEU A 47 2.13 -6.41 -2.39
C LEU A 47 1.17 -6.63 -1.22
N GLU A 48 0.09 -5.84 -1.11
CA GLU A 48 -0.88 -5.91 0.00
C GLU A 48 -1.51 -7.30 0.09
N VAL A 49 -1.98 -7.84 -1.04
CA VAL A 49 -2.57 -9.19 -1.08
C VAL A 49 -1.51 -10.27 -0.81
N THR A 50 -0.27 -10.07 -1.27
CA THR A 50 0.84 -11.01 -0.98
C THR A 50 1.12 -11.06 0.51
N LEU A 51 1.32 -9.91 1.15
CA LEU A 51 1.63 -9.81 2.58
C LEU A 51 0.51 -10.41 3.43
N ARG A 52 -0.74 -10.03 3.13
CA ARG A 52 -1.91 -10.57 3.84
C ARG A 52 -1.93 -12.10 3.81
N ASN A 53 -1.83 -12.67 2.61
CA ASN A 53 -1.95 -14.11 2.45
C ASN A 53 -0.72 -14.84 3.01
N ALA A 54 0.48 -14.28 2.87
CA ALA A 54 1.70 -14.83 3.45
C ALA A 54 1.64 -14.88 4.98
N LEU A 55 1.17 -13.81 5.63
CA LEU A 55 0.97 -13.78 7.08
C LEU A 55 -0.11 -14.77 7.52
N ASP A 56 -1.28 -14.76 6.87
CA ASP A 56 -2.39 -15.66 7.22
C ASP A 56 -1.99 -17.14 7.10
N GLN A 57 -1.33 -17.51 6.00
CA GLN A 57 -0.84 -18.88 5.79
C GLN A 57 0.27 -19.26 6.77
N ALA A 58 1.22 -18.35 7.04
CA ALA A 58 2.32 -18.63 7.96
C ALA A 58 1.84 -18.86 9.40
N ILE A 59 0.83 -18.09 9.85
CA ILE A 59 0.23 -18.27 11.19
C ILE A 59 -0.39 -19.66 11.32
N GLN A 60 -1.08 -20.13 10.27
CA GLN A 60 -1.75 -21.43 10.26
C GLN A 60 -0.80 -22.61 10.11
N ALA A 61 0.16 -22.50 9.20
CA ALA A 61 1.04 -23.60 8.85
C ALA A 61 2.21 -23.76 9.84
N ASN A 62 2.64 -22.68 10.48
CA ASN A 62 3.79 -22.70 11.38
C ASN A 62 3.54 -21.85 12.66
N PRO A 63 2.49 -22.14 13.44
CA PRO A 63 2.18 -21.32 14.61
C PRO A 63 3.32 -21.29 15.64
N PRO A 64 3.48 -20.20 16.41
CA PRO A 64 4.48 -20.14 17.46
C PRO A 64 4.29 -21.29 18.47
N PRO A 65 5.31 -22.10 18.77
CA PRO A 65 5.13 -23.38 19.48
C PRO A 65 4.63 -23.23 20.91
N ALA A 66 4.86 -22.08 21.56
CA ALA A 66 4.36 -21.82 22.91
C ALA A 66 3.01 -21.09 22.92
N ALA A 67 2.37 -20.86 21.76
CA ALA A 67 1.06 -20.22 21.67
C ALA A 67 -0.11 -21.17 21.96
N ASN A 68 0.14 -22.46 22.18
CA ASN A 68 -0.92 -23.45 22.40
C ASN A 68 -1.85 -23.04 23.55
N GLY A 69 -3.14 -22.93 23.25
CA GLY A 69 -4.18 -22.50 24.20
C GLY A 69 -4.16 -21.01 24.59
N LEU A 70 -3.23 -20.20 24.07
CA LEU A 70 -3.16 -18.76 24.37
C LEU A 70 -3.97 -17.90 23.40
N TRP A 71 -4.03 -18.31 22.13
CA TRP A 71 -4.87 -17.73 21.07
C TRP A 71 -4.99 -18.75 19.93
N LEU A 72 -6.10 -18.71 19.18
CA LEU A 72 -6.33 -19.61 18.06
C LEU A 72 -5.32 -19.38 16.94
N THR A 73 -4.82 -20.45 16.33
CA THR A 73 -3.79 -20.40 15.28
C THR A 73 -4.29 -20.83 13.91
N ASP A 74 -5.53 -21.33 13.83
CA ASP A 74 -6.26 -21.51 12.57
C ASP A 74 -6.73 -20.15 12.02
N HIS A 75 -7.54 -20.14 10.96
CA HIS A 75 -8.10 -18.89 10.41
C HIS A 75 -8.79 -17.98 11.45
N ASN A 76 -9.25 -18.49 12.59
CA ASN A 76 -9.88 -17.70 13.65
C ASN A 76 -8.86 -16.90 14.47
N TRP A 77 -7.55 -17.02 14.22
CA TRP A 77 -6.51 -16.21 14.83
C TRP A 77 -6.83 -14.71 14.80
N ILE A 78 -7.51 -14.26 13.74
CA ILE A 78 -7.86 -12.85 13.55
C ILE A 78 -8.79 -12.30 14.64
N PHE A 79 -9.59 -13.16 15.29
CA PHE A 79 -10.48 -12.76 16.37
C PHE A 79 -9.81 -12.80 17.75
N ASP A 80 -8.74 -13.58 17.89
CA ASP A 80 -8.14 -13.91 19.20
C ASP A 80 -6.77 -13.29 19.40
N LEU A 81 -5.87 -13.34 18.42
CA LEU A 81 -4.55 -12.75 18.52
C LEU A 81 -4.62 -11.25 18.86
N PRO A 82 -5.45 -10.41 18.20
CA PRO A 82 -5.59 -9.00 18.59
C PRO A 82 -6.06 -8.82 20.04
N ARG A 83 -6.99 -9.65 20.52
CA ARG A 83 -7.50 -9.57 21.91
C ARG A 83 -6.45 -9.97 22.92
N TYR A 84 -5.73 -11.05 22.64
CA TYR A 84 -4.60 -11.53 23.42
C TYR A 84 -3.52 -10.45 23.54
N MET A 85 -3.19 -9.77 22.43
CA MET A 85 -2.25 -8.66 22.43
C MET A 85 -2.73 -7.44 23.21
N GLY A 86 -4.04 -7.15 23.16
CA GLY A 86 -4.61 -6.11 24.02
C GLY A 86 -4.51 -6.46 25.51
N GLY A 87 -4.71 -7.73 25.87
CA GLY A 87 -4.51 -8.21 27.25
C GLY A 87 -3.06 -8.07 27.74
N ARG A 88 -2.08 -8.35 26.87
CA ARG A 88 -0.66 -8.12 27.18
C ARG A 88 -0.30 -6.63 27.29
N THR A 89 -0.98 -5.78 26.53
CA THR A 89 -0.77 -4.32 26.54
C THR A 89 -1.32 -3.68 27.81
N TRP A 90 -2.49 -4.12 28.27
CA TRP A 90 -3.13 -3.66 29.50
C TRP A 90 -3.31 -4.83 30.49
N PRO A 91 -2.26 -5.20 31.23
CA PRO A 91 -2.31 -6.33 32.16
C PRO A 91 -3.25 -6.07 33.35
N LYS A 92 -3.54 -4.80 33.66
CA LYS A 92 -4.48 -4.43 34.72
C LYS A 92 -5.91 -4.42 34.16
N ASN A 93 -6.79 -5.24 34.75
CA ASN A 93 -8.19 -5.34 34.33
C ASN A 93 -8.93 -3.99 34.37
N ASN A 94 -8.63 -3.10 35.32
CA ASN A 94 -9.25 -1.76 35.39
C ASN A 94 -8.85 -0.82 34.23
N ASP A 95 -7.70 -1.09 33.58
CA ASP A 95 -7.27 -0.38 32.39
C ASP A 95 -7.89 -1.01 31.14
N ARG A 96 -8.09 -2.32 31.13
CA ARG A 96 -8.62 -3.06 29.99
C ARG A 96 -10.14 -3.06 29.88
N TYR A 97 -10.87 -3.17 30.97
CA TYR A 97 -12.31 -3.44 31.02
C TYR A 97 -13.11 -2.36 31.74
N LYS A 98 -14.38 -2.21 31.36
CA LYS A 98 -15.30 -1.24 31.96
C LYS A 98 -15.92 -1.80 33.24
N ARG A 99 -16.28 -0.89 34.16
CA ARG A 99 -17.18 -1.17 35.29
C ARG A 99 -18.59 -0.69 34.97
N PRO A 100 -19.64 -1.28 35.57
CA PRO A 100 -21.00 -0.76 35.48
C PRO A 100 -21.07 0.72 35.88
N ASN A 101 -21.91 1.48 35.19
CA ASN A 101 -22.20 2.87 35.53
C ASN A 101 -23.40 2.89 36.50
N PRO A 102 -23.24 3.38 37.74
CA PRO A 102 -24.31 3.38 38.73
C PRO A 102 -25.53 4.22 38.31
N LYS A 103 -25.40 5.11 37.31
CA LYS A 103 -26.49 5.95 36.78
C LYS A 103 -27.30 5.28 35.66
N LYS A 104 -26.95 4.06 35.23
CA LYS A 104 -27.65 3.33 34.15
C LYS A 104 -28.48 2.17 34.70
N PRO A 105 -29.58 1.78 34.02
CA PRO A 105 -30.39 0.63 34.42
C PRO A 105 -29.56 -0.66 34.42
N VAL A 106 -30.05 -1.67 35.16
CA VAL A 106 -29.38 -2.94 35.51
C VAL A 106 -28.39 -3.41 34.44
N GLN A 107 -27.11 -3.32 34.78
CA GLN A 107 -26.02 -3.81 33.95
C GLN A 107 -25.46 -5.08 34.58
N GLN A 108 -25.36 -6.14 33.79
CA GLN A 108 -24.76 -7.40 34.26
C GLN A 108 -23.25 -7.21 34.51
N SER A 109 -22.75 -7.81 35.58
CA SER A 109 -21.33 -7.79 35.92
C SER A 109 -20.86 -9.15 36.40
N ASP A 110 -19.58 -9.45 36.20
CA ASP A 110 -18.96 -10.65 36.76
C ASP A 110 -18.70 -10.53 38.26
N ALA A 111 -18.21 -11.61 38.87
CA ALA A 111 -17.84 -11.68 40.29
C ALA A 111 -16.76 -10.66 40.70
N GLN A 112 -16.00 -10.10 39.73
CA GLN A 112 -14.96 -9.10 39.98
C GLN A 112 -15.48 -7.66 39.74
N GLY A 113 -16.76 -7.50 39.42
CA GLY A 113 -17.44 -6.23 39.23
C GLY A 113 -17.14 -5.56 37.88
N PHE A 114 -16.74 -6.33 36.87
CA PHE A 114 -16.58 -5.84 35.50
C PHE A 114 -17.87 -6.00 34.70
N LEU A 115 -18.16 -5.00 33.88
CA LEU A 115 -19.35 -4.98 33.03
C LEU A 115 -19.30 -6.11 31.99
N LEU A 116 -20.40 -6.85 31.85
CA LEU A 116 -20.56 -7.90 30.85
C LEU A 116 -21.42 -7.42 29.66
N ASP A 117 -21.12 -7.94 28.48
CA ASP A 117 -21.98 -7.83 27.30
C ASP A 117 -23.08 -8.92 27.30
N GLN A 118 -23.94 -8.89 26.28
CA GLN A 118 -25.04 -9.84 26.12
C GLN A 118 -24.60 -11.31 25.96
N TYR A 119 -23.31 -11.54 25.70
CA TYR A 119 -22.72 -12.87 25.53
C TYR A 119 -21.94 -13.31 26.79
N GLY A 120 -21.96 -12.51 27.86
CA GLY A 120 -21.25 -12.79 29.10
C GLY A 120 -19.75 -12.46 29.06
N HIS A 121 -19.27 -11.75 28.04
CA HIS A 121 -17.87 -11.31 27.97
C HIS A 121 -17.68 -9.93 28.58
N ARG A 122 -16.51 -9.69 29.20
CA ARG A 122 -16.19 -8.36 29.75
C ARG A 122 -16.11 -7.31 28.65
N VAL A 123 -16.79 -6.18 28.87
CA VAL A 123 -16.80 -5.06 27.94
C VAL A 123 -15.47 -4.30 27.99
N LEU A 124 -14.82 -4.16 26.83
CA LEU A 124 -13.55 -3.47 26.68
C LEU A 124 -13.67 -1.95 26.93
N LYS A 125 -12.76 -1.42 27.75
CA LYS A 125 -12.54 0.01 28.00
C LYS A 125 -11.53 0.59 27.03
N ASN A 126 -10.37 -0.04 26.91
CA ASN A 126 -9.28 0.36 26.01
C ASN A 126 -8.98 -0.77 25.01
N LYS A 127 -8.73 -0.41 23.75
CA LYS A 127 -8.45 -1.32 22.63
C LYS A 127 -7.15 -0.92 21.95
N ILE A 128 -6.34 -1.90 21.53
CA ILE A 128 -5.19 -1.61 20.68
C ILE A 128 -5.68 -1.36 19.24
N PRO A 129 -4.90 -0.65 18.40
CA PRO A 129 -5.34 -0.30 17.05
C PRO A 129 -5.79 -1.48 16.18
N VAL A 130 -5.17 -2.65 16.31
CA VAL A 130 -5.58 -3.85 15.55
C VAL A 130 -6.97 -4.37 15.93
N GLU A 131 -7.37 -4.26 17.19
CA GLU A 131 -8.71 -4.67 17.63
C GLU A 131 -9.77 -3.75 17.05
N THR A 132 -9.53 -2.44 17.10
CA THR A 132 -10.42 -1.44 16.49
C THR A 132 -10.57 -1.66 14.98
N GLN A 133 -9.50 -2.06 14.29
CA GLN A 133 -9.55 -2.38 12.86
C GLN A 133 -10.35 -3.66 12.57
N VAL A 134 -10.20 -4.70 13.40
CA VAL A 134 -11.00 -5.93 13.28
C VAL A 134 -12.47 -5.64 13.54
N ASP A 135 -12.80 -4.87 14.58
CA ASP A 135 -14.18 -4.46 14.86
C ASP A 135 -14.78 -3.64 13.72
N ALA A 136 -14.01 -2.72 13.12
CA ALA A 136 -14.46 -1.95 11.97
C ALA A 136 -14.78 -2.87 10.78
N ALA A 137 -13.90 -3.83 10.46
CA ALA A 137 -14.13 -4.80 9.40
C ALA A 137 -15.37 -5.66 9.66
N ILE A 138 -15.57 -6.13 10.90
CA ILE A 138 -16.77 -6.88 11.32
C ILE A 138 -18.03 -6.01 11.15
N ASN A 139 -18.00 -4.76 11.61
CA ASN A 139 -19.13 -3.85 11.51
C ASN A 139 -19.53 -3.57 10.06
N ASP A 140 -18.56 -3.43 9.16
CA ASP A 140 -18.83 -3.22 7.74
C ASP A 140 -19.44 -4.48 7.09
N ILE A 141 -18.99 -5.67 7.47
CA ILE A 141 -19.60 -6.94 7.03
C ILE A 141 -21.06 -7.03 7.51
N VAL A 142 -21.32 -6.68 8.78
CA VAL A 142 -22.68 -6.67 9.35
C VAL A 142 -23.58 -5.66 8.66
N LYS A 143 -23.09 -4.43 8.39
CA LYS A 143 -23.83 -3.40 7.64
C LYS A 143 -24.21 -3.87 6.23
N MET A 144 -23.39 -4.71 5.62
CA MET A 144 -23.68 -5.32 4.32
C MET A 144 -24.65 -6.52 4.40
N GLY A 145 -25.14 -6.89 5.59
CA GLY A 145 -26.02 -8.05 5.79
C GLY A 145 -25.34 -9.40 5.53
N LYS A 146 -24.00 -9.45 5.61
CA LYS A 146 -23.22 -10.66 5.33
C LYS A 146 -22.87 -11.39 6.62
N GLN A 147 -22.81 -12.71 6.55
CA GLN A 147 -22.27 -13.53 7.64
C GLN A 147 -20.81 -13.17 7.94
N ILE A 148 -20.47 -13.11 9.23
CA ILE A 148 -19.11 -12.90 9.70
C ILE A 148 -18.35 -14.22 9.54
N THR A 149 -17.28 -14.19 8.75
CA THR A 149 -16.35 -15.32 8.60
C THR A 149 -14.92 -14.81 8.70
N PRO A 150 -13.96 -15.63 9.15
CA PRO A 150 -12.57 -15.20 9.26
C PRO A 150 -12.02 -14.64 7.94
N ASN A 151 -12.28 -15.34 6.83
CA ASN A 151 -11.82 -14.93 5.50
C ASN A 151 -12.40 -13.58 5.06
N ARG A 152 -13.67 -13.29 5.37
CA ARG A 152 -14.25 -11.97 5.07
C ARG A 152 -13.58 -10.87 5.88
N VAL A 153 -13.33 -11.11 7.17
CA VAL A 153 -12.65 -10.15 8.06
C VAL A 153 -11.22 -9.92 7.57
N ILE A 154 -10.44 -10.99 7.39
CA ILE A 154 -9.07 -10.94 6.83
C ILE A 154 -9.06 -10.18 5.51
N SER A 155 -9.98 -10.47 4.60
CA SER A 155 -10.03 -9.79 3.29
C SER A 155 -10.37 -8.30 3.37
N GLY A 156 -11.11 -7.87 4.40
CA GLY A 156 -11.55 -6.49 4.62
C GLY A 156 -10.56 -5.62 5.38
N LEU A 157 -9.47 -6.18 5.90
CA LEU A 157 -8.45 -5.43 6.63
C LEU A 157 -7.51 -4.71 5.68
N THR A 158 -7.25 -3.44 5.97
CA THR A 158 -6.36 -2.58 5.17
C THR A 158 -4.90 -2.97 5.29
N PHE A 159 -4.06 -2.57 4.34
CA PHE A 159 -2.60 -2.63 4.43
C PHE A 159 -2.03 -2.17 5.79
N GLY A 160 -2.62 -1.14 6.40
CA GLY A 160 -2.21 -0.61 7.69
C GLY A 160 -2.27 -1.65 8.82
N PHE A 161 -3.24 -2.55 8.80
CA PHE A 161 -3.35 -3.65 9.76
C PHE A 161 -2.17 -4.63 9.62
N TRP A 162 -1.89 -5.06 8.40
CA TRP A 162 -0.84 -6.04 8.11
C TRP A 162 0.55 -5.52 8.49
N THR A 163 0.84 -4.25 8.19
CA THR A 163 2.10 -3.61 8.61
C THR A 163 2.24 -3.51 10.14
N GLN A 164 1.15 -3.34 10.90
CA GLN A 164 1.21 -3.30 12.36
C GLN A 164 1.62 -4.65 12.96
N LEU A 165 1.21 -5.77 12.35
CA LEU A 165 1.61 -7.10 12.81
C LEU A 165 3.12 -7.33 12.69
N LEU A 166 3.82 -6.58 11.82
CA LEU A 166 5.27 -6.66 11.67
C LEU A 166 6.05 -5.95 12.78
N THR A 167 5.38 -5.18 13.65
CA THR A 167 6.05 -4.36 14.66
C THR A 167 6.59 -5.18 15.82
N ARG A 168 7.52 -4.60 16.59
CA ARG A 168 8.10 -5.21 17.81
C ARG A 168 7.07 -5.65 18.86
N TYR A 169 5.83 -5.13 18.80
CA TYR A 169 4.78 -5.53 19.73
C TYR A 169 4.37 -7.00 19.54
N TYR A 170 4.58 -7.56 18.35
CA TYR A 170 4.31 -8.97 18.02
C TYR A 170 5.59 -9.81 18.01
N GLU A 171 6.66 -9.28 18.60
CA GLU A 171 7.95 -9.94 18.72
C GLU A 171 8.15 -10.41 20.15
N ASN A 172 8.57 -11.66 20.32
CA ASN A 172 8.88 -12.19 21.64
C ASN A 172 10.13 -11.46 22.19
N PRO A 173 10.13 -11.04 23.47
CA PRO A 173 11.34 -10.54 24.11
C PRO A 173 12.49 -11.56 24.02
N LYS A 174 13.73 -11.07 24.00
CA LYS A 174 14.92 -11.94 24.00
C LYS A 174 14.86 -12.91 25.19
N GLY A 175 14.99 -14.21 24.92
CA GLY A 175 14.90 -15.27 25.94
C GLY A 175 13.47 -15.61 26.40
N GLY A 176 12.44 -14.96 25.86
CA GLY A 176 11.04 -15.22 26.18
C GLY A 176 10.48 -16.47 25.48
N HIS A 177 9.36 -16.98 25.99
CA HIS A 177 8.61 -18.07 25.33
C HIS A 177 8.09 -17.64 23.95
N LYS A 178 8.18 -18.54 22.96
CA LYS A 178 7.76 -18.32 21.57
C LYS A 178 6.22 -18.31 21.44
N THR A 179 5.60 -17.24 21.93
CA THR A 179 4.14 -17.06 22.05
C THR A 179 3.57 -16.05 21.06
N LEU A 180 4.45 -15.22 20.46
CA LEU A 180 4.14 -14.19 19.46
C LEU A 180 4.74 -14.53 18.08
N LEU A 181 4.32 -13.79 17.05
CA LEU A 181 4.65 -14.03 15.65
C LEU A 181 6.16 -14.04 15.38
N TRP A 182 6.90 -13.08 15.92
CA TRP A 182 8.32 -12.89 15.59
C TRP A 182 9.25 -13.31 16.72
N PRO A 183 10.49 -13.77 16.41
CA PRO A 183 11.07 -13.95 15.07
C PRO A 183 10.65 -15.27 14.38
N HIS A 184 9.80 -16.08 15.03
CA HIS A 184 9.43 -17.43 14.60
C HIS A 184 8.94 -17.50 13.14
N LEU A 185 8.09 -16.58 12.73
CA LEU A 185 7.50 -16.56 11.39
C LEU A 185 8.35 -15.87 10.31
N THR A 186 9.50 -15.24 10.66
CA THR A 186 10.24 -14.39 9.71
C THR A 186 10.63 -15.14 8.44
N ARG A 187 11.18 -16.35 8.56
CA ARG A 187 11.60 -17.17 7.41
C ARG A 187 10.46 -17.94 6.77
N THR A 188 9.28 -17.97 7.38
CA THR A 188 8.06 -18.55 6.79
C THR A 188 7.33 -17.52 5.92
N VAL A 189 7.24 -16.28 6.39
CA VAL A 189 6.58 -15.19 5.67
C VAL A 189 7.49 -14.60 4.60
N PHE A 190 8.80 -14.49 4.88
CA PHE A 190 9.81 -13.92 3.99
C PHE A 190 10.92 -14.93 3.68
N PRO A 191 10.60 -16.08 3.05
CA PRO A 191 11.57 -17.15 2.79
C PRO A 191 12.73 -16.71 1.89
N HIS A 192 12.54 -15.69 1.05
CA HIS A 192 13.54 -15.20 0.11
C HIS A 192 14.10 -13.82 0.46
N ALA A 193 13.79 -13.29 1.66
CA ALA A 193 14.43 -12.06 2.12
C ALA A 193 15.94 -12.30 2.36
N PRO A 194 16.83 -11.38 1.93
CA PRO A 194 18.26 -11.51 2.17
C PRO A 194 18.56 -11.65 3.67
N SER A 195 19.67 -12.31 4.02
CA SER A 195 19.97 -12.69 5.40
C SER A 195 20.09 -11.49 6.35
N GLN A 196 20.54 -10.34 5.85
CA GLN A 196 20.69 -9.10 6.59
C GLN A 196 19.36 -8.40 6.94
N PHE A 197 18.24 -8.82 6.37
CA PHE A 197 16.92 -8.26 6.67
C PHE A 197 16.24 -9.11 7.74
N GLU A 198 16.20 -8.59 8.96
CA GLU A 198 15.39 -9.15 10.04
C GLU A 198 14.02 -8.46 10.11
N ARG A 199 13.20 -8.84 11.09
CA ARG A 199 11.85 -8.29 11.27
C ARG A 199 11.87 -6.75 11.30
N LYS A 200 12.87 -6.14 11.94
CA LYS A 200 12.95 -4.68 12.05
C LYS A 200 13.11 -4.03 10.69
N GLU A 201 14.10 -4.45 9.91
CA GLU A 201 14.40 -3.86 8.61
C GLU A 201 13.25 -4.10 7.64
N ILE A 202 12.65 -5.29 7.65
CA ILE A 202 11.46 -5.61 6.86
C ILE A 202 10.28 -4.71 7.24
N CYS A 203 10.03 -4.55 8.54
CA CYS A 203 8.98 -3.66 9.05
C CYS A 203 9.22 -2.21 8.59
N ASP A 204 10.45 -1.70 8.70
CA ASP A 204 10.79 -0.33 8.30
C ASP A 204 10.53 -0.11 6.80
N GLN A 205 10.86 -1.09 5.94
CA GLN A 205 10.55 -1.03 4.50
C GLN A 205 9.05 -1.01 4.22
N PHE A 206 8.26 -1.85 4.91
CA PHE A 206 6.79 -1.84 4.76
C PHE A 206 6.18 -0.51 5.21
N TYR A 207 6.73 0.13 6.25
CA TYR A 207 6.27 1.45 6.70
C TYR A 207 6.61 2.56 5.69
N ARG A 208 7.79 2.52 5.06
CA ARG A 208 8.13 3.44 3.95
C ARG A 208 7.15 3.31 2.77
N ILE A 209 6.81 2.07 2.39
CA ILE A 209 5.81 1.82 1.35
C ILE A 209 4.41 2.29 1.78
N LYS A 210 4.04 2.08 3.04
CA LYS A 210 2.77 2.55 3.59
C LYS A 210 2.64 4.07 3.54
N GLU A 211 3.70 4.80 3.86
CA GLU A 211 3.73 6.26 3.74
C GLU A 211 3.55 6.72 2.28
N LEU A 212 4.25 6.08 1.33
CA LEU A 212 4.07 6.35 -0.10
C LEU A 212 2.64 6.06 -0.58
N ARG A 213 2.06 4.93 -0.14
CA ARG A 213 0.66 4.56 -0.43
C ARG A 213 -0.31 5.58 0.16
N ASN A 214 -0.08 6.06 1.38
CA ASN A 214 -0.92 7.08 2.00
C ASN A 214 -0.89 8.39 1.21
N ARG A 215 0.29 8.85 0.76
CA ARG A 215 0.42 10.02 -0.11
C ARG A 215 -0.38 9.85 -1.41
N LEU A 216 -0.33 8.67 -2.01
CA LEU A 216 -1.15 8.31 -3.18
C LEU A 216 -2.64 8.43 -2.86
N SER A 217 -3.11 7.84 -1.75
CA SER A 217 -4.52 7.91 -1.31
C SER A 217 -4.99 9.33 -0.95
N HIS A 218 -4.10 10.18 -0.46
CA HIS A 218 -4.35 11.60 -0.18
C HIS A 218 -4.12 12.52 -1.39
N HIS A 219 -3.94 11.94 -2.58
CA HIS A 219 -3.82 12.67 -3.84
C HIS A 219 -2.64 13.66 -3.87
N GLU A 220 -1.56 13.34 -3.15
CA GLU A 220 -0.34 14.14 -3.10
C GLU A 220 0.60 13.83 -4.27
N ALA A 221 1.64 14.65 -4.44
CA ALA A 221 2.70 14.37 -5.39
C ALA A 221 3.55 13.21 -4.88
N ILE A 222 3.51 12.04 -5.53
CA ILE A 222 4.23 10.84 -5.04
C ILE A 222 5.72 10.84 -5.37
N TRP A 223 6.15 11.72 -6.28
CA TRP A 223 7.54 11.93 -6.67
C TRP A 223 8.27 12.95 -5.78
N LYS A 224 7.58 13.60 -4.82
CA LYS A 224 8.19 14.55 -3.87
C LYS A 224 8.99 13.80 -2.80
N PHE A 225 10.29 14.00 -2.72
CA PHE A 225 11.12 13.37 -1.70
C PHE A 225 12.01 14.38 -0.99
N HIS A 226 12.60 13.93 0.11
CA HIS A 226 13.61 14.64 0.86
C HIS A 226 14.81 13.71 1.04
N TYR A 227 16.01 14.28 1.17
CA TYR A 227 17.17 13.47 1.54
C TYR A 227 17.02 12.95 2.97
N ASP A 228 17.59 11.79 3.26
CA ASP A 228 17.60 11.28 4.63
C ASP A 228 18.64 12.05 5.46
N ASP A 229 18.26 12.40 6.69
CA ASP A 229 19.15 12.91 7.72
C ASP A 229 20.21 11.85 8.07
N PRO A 230 21.51 12.15 7.97
CA PRO A 230 22.57 11.15 8.17
C PRO A 230 22.62 10.52 9.56
N GLN A 231 22.09 11.20 10.60
CA GLN A 231 22.14 10.71 11.98
C GLN A 231 20.97 9.80 12.32
N SER A 232 19.78 10.16 11.85
CA SER A 232 18.52 9.47 12.17
C SER A 232 18.06 8.48 11.08
N GLY A 233 18.57 8.61 9.85
CA GLY A 233 18.17 7.80 8.70
C GLY A 233 16.71 8.04 8.26
N LYS A 234 16.13 9.18 8.65
CA LYS A 234 14.76 9.58 8.32
C LYS A 234 14.76 10.76 7.34
N PRO A 235 13.69 10.99 6.57
CA PRO A 235 13.61 12.13 5.67
C PRO A 235 13.81 13.48 6.40
N ASP A 236 14.78 14.27 5.94
CA ASP A 236 15.03 15.64 6.38
C ASP A 236 14.14 16.61 5.60
N TYR A 237 13.02 17.02 6.20
CA TYR A 237 12.07 17.94 5.58
C TYR A 237 12.65 19.32 5.24
N GLY A 238 13.82 19.69 5.79
CA GLY A 238 14.56 20.90 5.42
C GLY A 238 15.37 20.75 4.12
N ASN A 239 15.57 19.52 3.63
CA ASN A 239 16.41 19.23 2.47
C ASN A 239 15.64 18.46 1.36
N PRO A 240 14.74 19.14 0.64
CA PRO A 240 13.97 18.53 -0.44
C PRO A 240 14.81 18.17 -1.67
N VAL A 241 14.37 17.11 -2.36
CA VAL A 241 14.92 16.70 -3.66
C VAL A 241 14.28 17.54 -4.76
N TYR A 242 15.13 18.08 -5.65
CA TYR A 242 14.72 18.91 -6.78
C TYR A 242 15.01 18.23 -8.12
N GLY A 243 14.19 18.56 -9.13
CA GLY A 243 14.34 18.12 -10.51
C GLY A 243 13.62 16.81 -10.82
N ALA A 244 13.08 16.74 -12.04
CA ALA A 244 12.32 15.57 -12.51
C ALA A 244 13.16 14.29 -12.55
N GLN A 245 14.44 14.38 -12.95
CA GLN A 245 15.32 13.22 -13.04
C GLN A 245 15.56 12.56 -11.66
N ALA A 246 15.93 13.35 -10.65
CA ALA A 246 16.18 12.85 -9.31
C ALA A 246 14.89 12.31 -8.67
N SER A 247 13.79 13.05 -8.82
CA SER A 247 12.47 12.65 -8.33
C SER A 247 11.99 11.32 -8.94
N CYS A 248 12.13 11.16 -10.26
CA CYS A 248 11.77 9.90 -10.93
C CYS A 248 12.70 8.75 -10.52
N SER A 249 13.99 8.99 -10.37
CA SER A 249 14.95 7.95 -9.97
C SER A 249 14.62 7.41 -8.57
N LEU A 250 14.31 8.28 -7.60
CA LEU A 250 13.90 7.86 -6.26
C LEU A 250 12.54 7.15 -6.26
N LEU A 251 11.56 7.65 -7.02
CA LEU A 251 10.25 7.00 -7.12
C LEU A 251 10.36 5.61 -7.76
N ARG A 252 11.23 5.44 -8.77
CA ARG A 252 11.55 4.12 -9.35
C ARG A 252 12.18 3.19 -8.33
N LYS A 253 13.15 3.66 -7.54
CA LYS A 253 13.74 2.86 -6.46
C LYS A 253 12.67 2.35 -5.49
N HIS A 254 11.73 3.21 -5.06
CA HIS A 254 10.62 2.77 -4.21
C HIS A 254 9.70 1.75 -4.90
N TYR A 255 9.50 1.85 -6.21
CA TYR A 255 8.76 0.85 -6.97
C TYR A 255 9.51 -0.49 -7.02
N ASP A 256 10.83 -0.46 -7.23
CA ASP A 256 11.69 -1.64 -7.21
C ASP A 256 11.69 -2.29 -5.82
N ASP A 257 11.74 -1.49 -4.74
CA ASP A 257 11.61 -1.97 -3.35
C ASP A 257 10.27 -2.72 -3.15
N ILE A 258 9.16 -2.21 -3.69
CA ILE A 258 7.85 -2.91 -3.66
C ILE A 258 7.95 -4.27 -4.36
N LEU A 259 8.55 -4.31 -5.55
CA LEU A 259 8.71 -5.56 -6.31
C LEU A 259 9.62 -6.56 -5.60
N ASP A 260 10.68 -6.08 -4.96
CA ASP A 260 11.59 -6.91 -4.16
C ASP A 260 10.88 -7.50 -2.96
N MET A 261 10.06 -6.71 -2.25
CA MET A 261 9.29 -7.22 -1.12
C MET A 261 8.23 -8.25 -1.54
N ILE A 262 7.61 -8.10 -2.71
CA ILE A 262 6.79 -9.16 -3.30
C ILE A 262 7.65 -10.42 -3.51
N GLY A 263 8.83 -10.27 -4.11
CA GLY A 263 9.76 -11.37 -4.35
C GLY A 263 10.28 -12.07 -3.09
N TRP A 264 10.47 -11.33 -1.99
CA TRP A 264 10.90 -11.90 -0.71
C TRP A 264 9.87 -12.86 -0.12
N MET A 265 8.59 -12.63 -0.40
CA MET A 265 7.48 -13.51 -0.01
C MET A 265 7.20 -14.59 -1.07
N SER A 266 7.24 -14.22 -2.36
CA SER A 266 6.97 -15.12 -3.48
C SER A 266 7.62 -14.63 -4.79
N PRO A 267 8.72 -15.26 -5.22
CA PRO A 267 9.36 -14.98 -6.51
C PRO A 267 8.42 -15.22 -7.68
N ASP A 268 7.62 -16.29 -7.64
CA ASP A 268 6.63 -16.61 -8.68
C ASP A 268 5.61 -15.50 -8.87
N ARG A 269 5.18 -14.87 -7.77
CA ARG A 269 4.25 -13.75 -7.82
C ARG A 269 4.88 -12.49 -8.42
N LYS A 270 6.15 -12.21 -8.10
CA LYS A 270 6.92 -11.13 -8.75
C LYS A 270 7.05 -11.40 -10.26
N THR A 271 7.47 -12.60 -10.65
CA THR A 271 7.62 -13.00 -12.05
C THR A 271 6.30 -12.92 -12.82
N THR A 272 5.20 -13.42 -12.23
CA THR A 272 3.87 -13.34 -12.83
C THR A 272 3.45 -11.88 -13.03
N PHE A 273 3.67 -11.01 -12.04
CA PHE A 273 3.36 -9.58 -12.16
C PHE A 273 4.13 -8.91 -13.32
N LEU A 274 5.43 -9.22 -13.45
CA LEU A 274 6.29 -8.66 -14.49
C LEU A 274 5.97 -9.19 -15.89
N SER A 275 5.69 -10.50 -16.02
CA SER A 275 5.35 -11.13 -17.31
C SER A 275 4.08 -10.56 -17.96
N HIS A 276 3.17 -9.99 -17.17
CA HIS A 276 1.96 -9.33 -17.65
C HIS A 276 2.14 -7.82 -17.87
N SER A 277 3.38 -7.33 -17.90
CA SER A 277 3.74 -5.94 -18.21
C SER A 277 3.12 -4.88 -17.27
N ALA A 278 2.65 -5.28 -16.09
CA ALA A 278 1.96 -4.39 -15.15
C ALA A 278 2.85 -3.23 -14.65
N ASN A 279 4.17 -3.38 -14.76
CA ASN A 279 5.19 -2.41 -14.39
C ASN A 279 5.56 -1.42 -15.50
N LEU A 280 5.41 -1.79 -16.78
CA LEU A 280 5.97 -1.03 -17.90
C LEU A 280 5.39 0.39 -17.96
N ARG A 281 4.09 0.53 -17.72
CA ARG A 281 3.42 1.84 -17.72
C ARG A 281 3.98 2.77 -16.64
N PHE A 282 4.27 2.24 -15.46
CA PHE A 282 4.88 3.02 -14.39
C PHE A 282 6.27 3.51 -14.80
N TYR A 283 7.15 2.64 -15.31
CA TYR A 283 8.49 3.06 -15.72
C TYR A 283 8.48 4.08 -16.86
N ALA A 284 7.58 3.93 -17.83
CA ALA A 284 7.41 4.89 -18.92
C ALA A 284 7.02 6.28 -18.39
N LEU A 285 5.98 6.34 -17.53
CA LEU A 285 5.53 7.58 -16.93
C LEU A 285 6.54 8.18 -15.95
N CYS A 286 7.22 7.34 -15.16
CA CYS A 286 8.18 7.74 -14.15
C CYS A 286 9.54 8.02 -14.80
N SER A 287 9.57 8.94 -15.75
CA SER A 287 10.75 9.35 -16.48
C SER A 287 10.64 10.83 -16.86
N VAL A 288 11.76 11.44 -17.27
CA VAL A 288 11.74 12.81 -17.79
C VAL A 288 10.88 12.88 -19.06
N ASP A 289 10.99 11.91 -19.97
CA ASP A 289 10.14 11.81 -21.16
C ASP A 289 8.66 11.60 -20.81
N GLY A 290 8.38 10.84 -19.75
CA GLY A 290 7.04 10.64 -19.22
C GLY A 290 6.42 11.94 -18.74
N LEU A 291 7.18 12.80 -18.05
CA LEU A 291 6.75 14.16 -17.71
C LEU A 291 6.59 15.02 -18.97
N TYR A 292 7.56 15.00 -19.88
CA TYR A 292 7.51 15.78 -21.13
C TYR A 292 6.33 15.42 -22.01
N SER A 293 5.86 14.16 -22.01
CA SER A 293 4.64 13.75 -22.72
C SER A 293 3.39 14.53 -22.29
N TYR A 294 3.40 15.19 -21.13
CA TYR A 294 2.34 16.08 -20.64
C TYR A 294 2.70 17.56 -20.79
N ILE A 295 3.93 17.96 -20.46
CA ILE A 295 4.28 19.39 -20.33
C ILE A 295 4.97 20.01 -21.55
N ALA A 296 5.61 19.18 -22.38
CA ALA A 296 6.45 19.60 -23.51
C ALA A 296 6.69 18.42 -24.48
N PRO A 297 5.66 17.88 -25.16
CA PRO A 297 5.79 16.67 -25.98
C PRO A 297 6.84 16.79 -27.09
N GLU A 298 7.08 18.01 -27.57
CA GLU A 298 8.09 18.35 -28.57
C GLU A 298 9.54 18.10 -28.11
N LYS A 299 9.78 17.95 -26.80
CA LYS A 299 11.10 17.63 -26.23
C LYS A 299 11.43 16.14 -26.24
N ILE A 300 10.46 15.27 -26.53
CA ILE A 300 10.70 13.82 -26.61
C ILE A 300 11.67 13.56 -27.77
N ARG A 301 12.77 12.85 -27.48
CA ARG A 301 13.92 12.68 -28.40
C ARG A 301 13.52 12.00 -29.72
N THR A 302 12.74 10.94 -29.64
CA THR A 302 12.37 10.12 -30.80
C THR A 302 11.04 10.62 -31.36
N GLN A 303 11.07 11.23 -32.54
CA GLN A 303 9.89 11.75 -33.20
C GLN A 303 9.76 11.16 -34.59
N ILE A 304 8.55 10.68 -34.91
CA ILE A 304 8.22 10.21 -36.26
C ILE A 304 7.31 11.26 -36.91
N LYS A 305 7.85 12.02 -37.86
CA LYS A 305 7.06 12.96 -38.66
C LYS A 305 6.30 12.20 -39.74
N VAL A 306 4.98 12.26 -39.69
CA VAL A 306 4.11 11.64 -40.70
C VAL A 306 4.05 12.57 -41.93
N SER A 307 5.04 12.49 -42.82
CA SER A 307 5.09 13.30 -44.05
C SER A 307 4.41 12.63 -45.25
N ARG A 308 4.43 11.29 -45.30
CA ARG A 308 3.69 10.43 -46.24
C ARG A 308 3.35 9.12 -45.53
N GLY A 309 2.40 9.19 -44.60
CA GLY A 309 2.01 8.03 -43.80
C GLY A 309 1.50 6.89 -44.69
N GLY A 310 2.26 5.79 -44.77
CA GLY A 310 1.75 4.54 -45.34
C GLY A 310 0.42 4.16 -44.68
N LYS A 311 -0.48 3.49 -45.41
CA LYS A 311 -1.85 3.15 -44.99
C LYS A 311 -1.97 2.65 -43.54
N GLY A 312 -0.93 1.97 -43.02
CA GLY A 312 -0.84 1.50 -41.63
C GLY A 312 -0.82 2.61 -40.56
N ILE A 313 -0.01 3.66 -40.71
CA ILE A 313 0.06 4.78 -39.74
C ILE A 313 -1.24 5.60 -39.76
N GLY A 314 -1.82 5.82 -40.95
CA GLY A 314 -3.12 6.47 -41.05
C GLY A 314 -4.24 5.67 -40.37
N ARG A 315 -4.21 4.33 -40.47
CA ARG A 315 -5.15 3.46 -39.73
C ARG A 315 -4.91 3.53 -38.23
N LEU A 316 -3.66 3.51 -37.80
CA LEU A 316 -3.28 3.63 -36.39
C LEU A 316 -3.85 4.92 -35.78
N ILE A 317 -3.60 6.08 -36.40
CA ILE A 317 -4.10 7.38 -35.92
C ILE A 317 -5.63 7.37 -35.83
N LYS A 318 -6.34 6.93 -36.87
CA LYS A 318 -7.80 6.87 -36.88
C LYS A 318 -8.42 5.99 -35.79
N VAL A 319 -7.74 4.90 -35.40
CA VAL A 319 -8.21 4.03 -34.31
C VAL A 319 -7.98 4.70 -32.96
N LEU A 320 -6.82 5.32 -32.76
CA LEU A 320 -6.49 6.04 -31.52
C LEU A 320 -7.36 7.30 -31.31
N GLU A 321 -7.71 8.02 -32.37
CA GLU A 321 -8.67 9.14 -32.31
C GLU A 321 -10.06 8.71 -31.80
N LYS A 322 -10.43 7.44 -32.00
CA LYS A 322 -11.68 6.85 -31.51
C LYS A 322 -11.58 6.29 -30.09
N ASN A 323 -10.44 6.44 -29.42
CA ASN A 323 -10.15 5.77 -28.13
C ASN A 323 -10.27 4.25 -28.19
N GLU A 324 -10.01 3.66 -29.37
CA GLU A 324 -10.01 2.21 -29.58
C GLU A 324 -8.58 1.65 -29.44
N PHE A 325 -8.49 0.34 -29.22
CA PHE A 325 -7.20 -0.37 -29.18
C PHE A 325 -6.86 -0.93 -30.56
N ILE A 326 -5.59 -0.83 -30.92
CA ILE A 326 -5.01 -1.49 -32.10
C ILE A 326 -3.92 -2.46 -31.70
N ARG A 327 -3.96 -3.64 -32.31
CA ARG A 327 -2.96 -4.70 -32.13
C ARG A 327 -2.02 -4.71 -33.33
N ILE A 328 -0.72 -4.52 -33.09
CA ILE A 328 0.36 -4.66 -34.07
C ILE A 328 0.88 -6.10 -34.00
N VAL A 329 0.83 -6.81 -35.12
CA VAL A 329 1.15 -8.25 -35.23
C VAL A 329 2.26 -8.45 -36.26
N ARG A 330 3.21 -9.34 -35.97
CA ARG A 330 4.20 -9.85 -36.92
C ARG A 330 4.27 -11.36 -36.79
N GLU A 331 4.21 -12.06 -37.92
CA GLU A 331 4.32 -13.53 -37.97
C GLU A 331 3.31 -14.23 -37.03
N GLY A 332 2.10 -13.67 -36.92
CA GLY A 332 1.03 -14.18 -36.04
C GLY A 332 1.15 -13.79 -34.56
N GLN A 333 2.30 -13.27 -34.12
CA GLN A 333 2.53 -12.85 -32.74
C GLN A 333 2.22 -11.37 -32.51
N THR A 334 1.64 -11.04 -31.36
CA THR A 334 1.45 -9.66 -30.94
C THR A 334 2.81 -9.03 -30.64
N ILE A 335 3.18 -7.98 -31.36
CA ILE A 335 4.34 -7.15 -31.01
C ILE A 335 3.92 -6.13 -29.95
N LEU A 336 2.80 -5.45 -30.18
CA LEU A 336 2.37 -4.31 -29.37
C LEU A 336 0.86 -4.11 -29.47
N THR A 337 0.20 -3.85 -28.36
CA THR A 337 -1.18 -3.37 -28.33
C THR A 337 -1.15 -1.92 -27.86
N ILE A 338 -1.68 -0.99 -28.65
CA ILE A 338 -1.68 0.44 -28.35
C ILE A 338 -3.13 0.89 -28.20
N GLY A 339 -3.42 1.58 -27.10
CA GLY A 339 -4.66 2.34 -26.92
C GLY A 339 -4.35 3.83 -26.78
N THR A 340 -5.40 4.61 -26.55
CA THR A 340 -5.26 6.04 -26.28
C THR A 340 -4.91 6.25 -24.82
N ASP A 341 -3.61 6.22 -24.52
CA ASP A 341 -3.12 6.21 -23.14
C ASP A 341 -2.64 7.61 -22.67
N ASN A 342 -3.07 8.68 -23.36
CA ASN A 342 -2.87 10.14 -23.15
C ASN A 342 -1.88 10.88 -24.09
N SER A 343 -2.17 12.19 -24.19
CA SER A 343 -1.66 13.27 -25.06
C SER A 343 -1.88 13.12 -26.57
N ILE A 344 -3.16 13.07 -26.95
CA ILE A 344 -3.57 13.63 -28.25
C ILE A 344 -3.82 15.12 -28.01
N ALA A 345 -3.06 15.99 -28.67
CA ALA A 345 -3.54 17.35 -28.92
C ALA A 345 -4.77 17.20 -29.81
N ILE A 346 -5.96 17.29 -29.23
CA ILE A 346 -7.20 17.33 -30.02
C ILE A 346 -7.15 18.70 -30.73
N PRO A 347 -7.19 18.73 -32.08
CA PRO A 347 -7.17 19.97 -32.85
C PRO A 347 -8.33 20.90 -32.51
#